data_AF-A0A950U0W6-F1
#
_entry.id   AF-A0A950U0W6-F1
#
_cell.length_a   1.000
_cell.length_b   1.000
_cell.length_c   1.000
_cell.angle_alpha   90.00
_cell.angle_beta   90.00
_cell.angle_gamma   90.00
#
_symmetry.space_group_name_H-M   'P 1'
#
loop_
_entity.id
_entity.type
_entity.pdbx_description
1 polymer ?
#
loop_
_entity_poly.entity_id
_entity_poly.type
_entity_poly.pdbx_seq_one_letter_code
_entity_poly.pdbx_strand_id
1 'polypeptide(L)'
;PGSIWLPDTGYGVLAPVMQEYFEHGLQEATSGNRDRTLVFYCLKDCWMSWNAAKRALALGYTHVDWYPDGTDGWAAAGFPMEAREPVPRPAMGG
;
A
#
# COMPACT_ATOMS: atom_id res chain seq x y z
N PRO A 1 6.49 -11.42 -3.89
CA PRO A 1 7.18 -11.76 -2.62
C PRO A 1 7.87 -10.52 -2.05
N GLY A 2 7.96 -10.38 -0.73
CA GLY A 2 8.61 -9.23 -0.08
C GLY A 2 7.72 -8.00 0.16
N SER A 3 6.46 -8.01 -0.27
CA SER A 3 5.54 -6.89 -0.05
C SER A 3 5.02 -6.84 1.40
N ILE A 4 4.67 -5.64 1.85
CA ILE A 4 3.87 -5.44 3.07
C ILE A 4 2.40 -5.23 2.71
N TRP A 5 1.50 -5.57 3.63
CA TRP A 5 0.06 -5.38 3.44
C TRP A 5 -0.51 -4.39 4.47
N LEU A 6 -0.90 -3.21 3.98
CA LEU A 6 -1.52 -2.13 4.76
C LEU A 6 -3.03 -2.03 4.43
N PRO A 7 -3.91 -2.89 5.00
CA PRO A 7 -5.35 -2.87 4.73
C PRO A 7 -5.99 -1.51 4.98
N ASP A 8 -7.07 -1.25 4.25
CA ASP A 8 -7.98 -0.10 4.44
C ASP A 8 -7.37 1.30 4.22
N THR A 9 -6.08 1.38 3.92
CA THR A 9 -5.40 2.65 3.61
C THR A 9 -5.81 3.23 2.26
N GLY A 10 -6.59 2.51 1.46
CA GLY A 10 -7.11 2.97 0.16
C GLY A 10 -8.51 3.59 0.18
N TYR A 11 -9.16 3.70 1.34
CA TYR A 11 -10.45 4.39 1.43
C TYR A 11 -10.32 5.87 1.03
N GLY A 12 -11.42 6.44 0.53
CA GLY A 12 -11.44 7.81 0.00
C GLY A 12 -11.00 8.85 1.04
N VAL A 13 -11.61 8.81 2.22
CA VAL A 13 -11.17 9.57 3.39
C VAL A 13 -10.68 8.58 4.45
N LEU A 14 -9.46 8.80 4.96
CA LEU A 14 -8.94 8.03 6.08
C LEU A 14 -9.22 8.77 7.38
N ALA A 15 -9.60 8.02 8.41
CA ALA A 15 -9.53 8.52 9.78
C ALA A 15 -8.06 8.88 10.10
N PRO A 16 -7.79 9.88 10.95
CA PRO A 16 -6.42 10.29 11.30
C PRO A 16 -5.53 9.13 11.74
N VAL A 17 -6.06 8.23 12.58
CA VAL A 17 -5.33 7.05 13.06
C VAL A 17 -4.93 6.08 11.92
N MET A 18 -5.74 5.99 10.87
CA MET A 18 -5.44 5.17 9.70
C MET A 18 -4.46 5.88 8.75
N GLN A 19 -4.45 7.21 8.75
CA GLN A 19 -3.44 7.98 8.03
C GLN A 19 -2.06 7.82 8.69
N GLU A 20 -1.97 7.93 10.02
CA GLU A 20 -0.72 7.66 10.76
C GLU A 20 -0.23 6.24 10.53
N TYR A 21 -1.13 5.26 10.56
CA TYR A 21 -0.83 3.86 10.23
C TYR A 21 -0.24 3.71 8.82
N PHE A 22 -0.80 4.41 7.82
CA PHE A 22 -0.27 4.41 6.46
C PHE A 22 1.12 5.05 6.38
N GLU A 23 1.29 6.22 6.99
CA GLU A 23 2.56 6.95 6.99
C GLU A 23 3.68 6.16 7.67
N HIS A 24 3.39 5.52 8.81
CA HIS A 24 4.33 4.64 9.50
C HIS A 24 4.69 3.43 8.65
N GLY A 25 3.70 2.78 8.02
CA GLY A 25 3.94 1.66 7.12
C GLY A 25 4.87 1.99 5.95
N LEU A 26 4.72 3.18 5.35
CA LEU A 26 5.62 3.64 4.28
C LEU A 26 7.01 3.98 4.80
N GLN A 27 7.12 4.60 5.97
CA GLN A 27 8.42 4.89 6.59
C GLN A 27 9.20 3.61 6.88
N GLU A 28 8.55 2.59 7.44
CA GLU A 28 9.19 1.29 7.68
C GLU A 28 9.60 0.61 6.37
N ALA A 29 8.71 0.59 5.37
CA ALA A 29 8.98 -0.02 4.06
C ALA A 29 10.16 0.63 3.31
N THR A 30 10.39 1.92 3.55
CA THR A 30 11.43 2.70 2.86
C THR A 30 12.64 2.99 3.73
N SER A 31 12.62 2.57 5.00
CA SER A 31 13.58 3.00 6.02
C SER A 31 13.70 4.54 6.10
N GLY A 32 12.57 5.23 5.94
CA GLY A 32 12.46 6.69 5.94
C GLY A 32 12.94 7.38 4.65
N ASN A 33 13.41 6.64 3.64
CA ASN A 33 13.90 7.22 2.39
C ASN A 33 12.76 7.45 1.38
N ARG A 34 12.38 8.72 1.18
CA ARG A 34 11.31 9.11 0.24
C ARG A 34 11.65 8.87 -1.25
N ASP A 35 12.91 8.65 -1.59
CA ASP A 35 13.36 8.34 -2.95
C ASP A 35 13.36 6.82 -3.25
N ARG A 36 12.98 5.97 -2.30
CA ARG A 36 12.75 4.56 -2.57
C ARG A 36 11.52 4.40 -3.47
N THR A 37 11.65 3.58 -4.51
CA THR A 37 10.51 3.19 -5.35
C THR A 37 9.49 2.40 -4.55
N LEU A 38 8.24 2.86 -4.58
CA LEU A 38 7.08 2.21 -4.01
C LEU A 38 6.16 1.76 -5.14
N VAL A 39 5.78 0.48 -5.14
CA VAL A 39 4.78 -0.07 -6.06
C VAL A 39 3.53 -0.43 -5.27
N PHE A 40 2.42 0.22 -5.60
CA PHE A 40 1.12 -0.04 -4.99
C PHE A 40 0.29 -0.97 -5.85
N TYR A 41 -0.31 -1.98 -5.23
CA TYR A 41 -1.20 -2.93 -5.91
C TYR A 41 -2.26 -3.47 -4.94
N CYS A 42 -3.32 -4.06 -5.48
CA CYS A 42 -4.39 -4.74 -4.75
C CYS A 42 -4.78 -5.99 -5.57
N LEU A 43 -6.06 -6.36 -5.61
CA LEU A 43 -6.65 -7.18 -6.65
C LEU A 43 -6.82 -6.36 -7.93
N LYS A 44 -7.16 -7.03 -9.04
CA LYS A 44 -7.57 -6.35 -10.27
C LYS A 44 -8.84 -5.51 -10.01
N ASP A 45 -8.96 -4.38 -10.72
CA ASP A 45 -10.09 -3.45 -10.64
C ASP A 45 -10.33 -2.83 -9.24
N CYS A 46 -9.38 -3.00 -8.32
CA CYS A 46 -9.40 -2.45 -6.97
C CYS A 46 -8.74 -1.07 -6.92
N TRP A 47 -9.57 -0.02 -6.91
CA TRP A 47 -9.15 1.39 -6.86
C TRP A 47 -8.55 1.83 -5.52
N MET A 48 -8.60 0.99 -4.48
CA MET A 48 -8.01 1.30 -3.17
C MET A 48 -6.50 1.48 -3.25
N SER A 49 -5.80 0.64 -4.04
CA SER A 49 -4.35 0.77 -4.25
C SER A 49 -3.97 2.06 -4.97
N TRP A 50 -4.80 2.53 -5.90
CA TRP A 50 -4.60 3.81 -6.57
C TRP A 50 -4.72 5.00 -5.61
N ASN A 51 -5.72 4.98 -4.71
CA ASN A 51 -5.85 6.01 -3.69
C ASN A 51 -4.65 6.03 -2.74
N ALA A 52 -4.16 4.85 -2.33
CA ALA A 52 -2.94 4.73 -1.53
C ALA A 52 -1.71 5.31 -2.24
N ALA A 53 -1.53 5.00 -3.53
CA ALA A 53 -0.44 5.53 -4.35
C ALA A 53 -0.45 7.07 -4.41
N LYS A 54 -1.62 7.66 -4.72
CA LYS A 54 -1.76 9.13 -4.72
C LYS A 54 -1.47 9.74 -3.36
N ARG A 55 -1.85 9.08 -2.27
CA ARG A 55 -1.56 9.55 -0.91
C ARG A 55 -0.07 9.51 -0.62
N ALA A 56 0.65 8.48 -1.08
CA ALA A 56 2.10 8.44 -0.97
C ALA A 56 2.77 9.62 -1.70
N LEU A 57 2.30 9.95 -2.91
CA LEU A 57 2.77 11.15 -3.62
C LEU A 57 2.54 12.42 -2.80
N ALA A 58 1.35 12.58 -2.19
CA ALA A 58 1.04 13.73 -1.34
C ALA A 58 1.91 13.82 -0.07
N LEU A 59 2.48 12.70 0.38
CA LEU A 59 3.43 12.61 1.51
C LEU A 59 4.89 12.87 1.11
N GLY A 60 5.14 13.15 -0.18
CA GLY A 60 6.45 13.51 -0.71
C GLY A 60 7.31 12.32 -1.18
N TYR A 61 6.75 11.12 -1.32
CA TYR A 61 7.44 10.04 -2.02
C TYR A 61 7.53 10.35 -3.51
N THR A 62 8.72 10.25 -4.09
CA THR A 62 9.01 10.76 -5.44
C THR A 62 8.91 9.68 -6.53
N HIS A 63 9.08 8.41 -6.14
CA HIS A 63 9.04 7.26 -7.04
C HIS A 63 7.87 6.34 -6.66
N VAL A 64 6.69 6.65 -7.18
CA VAL A 64 5.45 5.92 -6.88
C VAL A 64 4.85 5.34 -8.16
N ASP A 65 4.82 4.02 -8.24
CA ASP A 65 4.16 3.27 -9.31
C ASP A 65 2.87 2.63 -8.80
N TRP A 66 1.88 2.52 -9.68
CA TRP A 66 0.65 1.80 -9.41
C TRP A 66 0.48 0.67 -10.43
N TYR A 67 0.27 -0.55 -9.92
CA TYR A 67 0.07 -1.73 -10.73
C TYR A 67 -1.41 -2.15 -10.70
N PRO A 68 -2.20 -1.82 -11.75
CA PRO A 68 -3.66 -1.95 -11.73
C PRO A 68 -4.17 -3.39 -11.85
N ASP A 69 -3.38 -4.28 -12.47
CA ASP A 69 -3.76 -5.69 -12.62
C ASP A 69 -3.62 -6.48 -11.32
N GLY A 70 -2.95 -5.92 -10.32
CA GLY A 70 -2.91 -6.46 -8.97
C GLY A 70 -2.32 -7.87 -8.87
N THR A 71 -2.64 -8.56 -7.78
CA THR A 71 -2.22 -9.95 -7.57
C THR A 71 -2.79 -10.89 -8.63
N ASP A 72 -3.94 -10.58 -9.21
CA ASP A 72 -4.59 -11.43 -10.21
C ASP A 72 -3.78 -11.47 -11.51
N GLY A 73 -3.36 -10.31 -12.02
CA GLY A 73 -2.47 -10.25 -13.19
C GLY A 73 -1.08 -10.80 -12.90
N TRP A 74 -0.55 -10.56 -11.69
CA TRP A 74 0.73 -11.12 -11.26
C TRP A 74 0.71 -12.66 -11.27
N ALA A 75 -0.35 -13.25 -10.72
CA ALA A 75 -0.56 -14.70 -10.72
C ALA A 75 -0.77 -15.25 -12.13
N ALA A 76 -1.57 -14.58 -12.96
CA ALA A 76 -1.82 -14.99 -14.35
C ALA A 76 -0.55 -15.00 -15.21
N ALA A 77 0.41 -14.12 -14.92
CA ALA A 77 1.73 -14.10 -15.57
C ALA A 77 2.69 -15.19 -15.07
N GLY A 78 2.30 -15.99 -14.07
CA GLY A 78 3.13 -17.08 -13.53
C GLY A 78 4.26 -16.62 -12.61
N PHE A 79 4.21 -15.39 -12.11
CA PHE A 79 5.22 -14.88 -11.18
C PHE A 79 5.06 -15.45 -9.76
N PRO A 80 6.15 -15.54 -8.98
CA PRO A 80 6.08 -16.10 -7.63
C PRO A 80 5.20 -15.26 -6.71
N MET A 81 4.42 -15.95 -5.87
CA MET A 81 3.57 -15.37 -4.84
C MET A 81 4.01 -15.82 -3.45
N GLU A 82 3.69 -15.00 -2.45
CA GLU A 82 4.00 -15.26 -1.06
C GLU A 82 2.80 -14.81 -0.23
N ALA A 83 2.33 -15.68 0.68
CA ALA A 83 1.29 -15.30 1.62
C ALA A 83 1.82 -14.23 2.58
N ARG A 84 0.99 -13.22 2.87
CA ARG A 84 1.32 -12.12 3.78
C ARG A 84 0.15 -11.87 4.70
N GLU A 85 0.47 -11.71 5.98
CA GLU A 85 -0.48 -11.22 6.97
C GLU A 85 -0.55 -9.69 6.94
N PRO A 86 -1.71 -9.10 7.25
CA PRO A 86 -1.83 -7.64 7.31
C PRO A 86 -0.99 -7.09 8.47
N VAL A 87 -0.36 -5.94 8.25
CA VAL A 87 0.26 -5.19 9.35
C VAL A 87 -0.86 -4.83 10.35
N PRO A 88 -0.69 -5.09 11.66
CA PRO A 88 -1.74 -4.85 12.66
C PRO A 88 -2.29 -3.43 12.58
N ARG A 89 -3.61 -3.31 12.41
CA ARG A 89 -4.29 -2.01 12.41
C ARG A 89 -4.40 -1.47 13.84
N PRO A 90 -4.37 -0.14 14.01
CA PRO A 90 -4.70 0.46 15.28
C PRO A 90 -6.15 0.11 15.67
N ALA A 91 -6.41 -0.03 16.97
CA ALA A 91 -7.77 -0.16 17.44
C ALA A 91 -8.55 1.10 17.06
N MET A 92 -9.59 0.95 16.26
CA MET A 92 -10.55 2.02 16.01
C MET A 92 -11.33 2.19 17.32
N GLY A 93 -10.85 3.07 18.19
CA GLY A 93 -11.52 3.38 19.45
C GLY A 93 -12.96 3.81 19.18
N GLY A 94 -13.90 3.19 19.90
CA GLY A 94 -15.32 3.56 19.90
C GLY A 94 -15.61 4.84 20.68
#